data_AF-A0A925NK20-F1
#
_entry.id   AF-A0A925NK20-F1
#
_cell.length_a   1.000
_cell.length_b   1.000
_cell.length_c   1.000
_cell.angle_alpha   90.00
_cell.angle_beta   90.00
_cell.angle_gamma   90.00
#
_symmetry.space_group_name_H-M   'P 1'
#
loop_
_entity.id
_entity.type
_entity.pdbx_description
1 polymer ?
#
loop_
_entity_poly.entity_id
_entity_poly.type
_entity_poly.pdbx_seq_one_letter_code
_entity_poly.pdbx_strand_id
1 'polypeptide(L)'
;MLASANPTLEFATTALAVSFFLTIVAYISGAPGGLFGPSLTIGAALGYFLGAFELGPANSMEHVPDLFALAGMGAFFTGVARVPITATVIVFEITRDFSLLLPLLITTMVAYMVGERIQAGSVYDRLTDL
;
A
#
# COMPACT_ATOMS: atom_id res chain seq x y z
N MET A 1 -8.25 18.29 19.24
CA MET A 1 -8.09 19.34 18.22
C MET A 1 -7.39 18.83 16.94
N LEU A 2 -7.37 17.51 16.70
CA LEU A 2 -6.87 16.86 15.47
C LEU A 2 -7.85 15.75 15.01
N ALA A 3 -9.15 16.04 15.08
CA ALA A 3 -10.19 15.15 14.59
C ALA A 3 -10.80 15.80 13.34
N SER A 4 -10.90 15.03 12.24
CA SER A 4 -11.43 15.39 10.90
C SER A 4 -10.47 15.98 9.86
N ALA A 5 -9.18 15.63 9.88
CA ALA A 5 -8.40 15.71 8.63
C ALA A 5 -8.81 14.53 7.73
N ASN A 6 -9.97 14.63 7.08
CA ASN A 6 -10.28 13.73 5.97
C ASN A 6 -9.12 13.85 4.97
N PRO A 7 -8.39 12.77 4.66
CA PRO A 7 -7.32 12.83 3.68
C PRO A 7 -7.95 13.27 2.35
N THR A 8 -7.75 14.52 1.96
CA THR A 8 -8.25 15.01 0.67
C THR A 8 -7.57 14.25 -0.45
N LEU A 9 -8.27 14.04 -1.57
CA LEU A 9 -7.71 13.36 -2.75
C LEU A 9 -6.40 14.01 -3.24
N GLU A 10 -6.26 15.32 -3.07
CA GLU A 10 -5.03 16.07 -3.34
C GLU A 10 -3.86 15.63 -2.45
N PHE A 11 -4.12 15.38 -1.18
CA PHE A 11 -3.11 14.86 -0.26
C PHE A 11 -2.67 13.43 -0.64
N ALA A 12 -3.62 12.56 -1.00
CA ALA A 12 -3.29 11.20 -1.41
C ALA A 12 -2.45 11.17 -2.70
N THR A 13 -2.84 11.97 -3.71
CA THR A 13 -2.09 12.03 -4.99
C THR A 13 -0.71 12.65 -4.84
N THR A 14 -0.57 13.69 -4.03
CA THR A 14 0.75 14.28 -3.71
C THR A 14 1.62 13.33 -2.91
N ALA A 15 1.08 12.65 -1.90
CA ALA A 15 1.80 11.63 -1.14
C ALA A 15 2.27 10.48 -2.03
N LEU A 16 1.43 10.01 -2.96
CA LEU A 16 1.80 8.98 -3.93
C LEU A 16 3.00 9.42 -4.78
N ALA A 17 2.92 10.59 -5.41
CA ALA A 17 3.97 11.10 -6.27
C ALA A 17 5.27 11.32 -5.49
N VAL A 18 5.19 12.04 -4.36
CA VAL A 18 6.36 12.37 -3.54
C VAL A 18 7.02 11.11 -2.98
N SER A 19 6.25 10.20 -2.37
CA SER A 19 6.81 8.96 -1.81
C SER A 19 7.42 8.09 -2.90
N PHE A 20 6.81 7.98 -4.08
CA PHE A 20 7.37 7.18 -5.18
C PHE A 20 8.71 7.72 -5.67
N PHE A 21 8.77 9.01 -6.04
CA PHE A 21 10.01 9.61 -6.55
C PHE A 21 11.11 9.71 -5.49
N LEU A 22 10.78 10.10 -4.27
CA LEU A 22 11.77 10.18 -3.19
C LEU A 22 12.30 8.80 -2.80
N THR A 23 11.49 7.74 -2.88
CA THR A 23 11.97 6.38 -2.64
C THR A 23 13.01 5.97 -3.67
N ILE A 24 12.81 6.30 -4.95
CA ILE A 24 13.79 6.05 -6.01
C ILE A 24 15.09 6.81 -5.73
N VAL A 25 15.01 8.11 -5.43
CA VAL A 25 16.19 8.94 -5.15
C VAL A 25 16.93 8.43 -3.91
N ALA A 26 16.21 8.11 -2.83
CA ALA A 26 16.79 7.56 -1.61
C ALA A 26 17.47 6.21 -1.86
N TYR A 27 16.84 5.33 -2.62
CA TYR A 27 17.41 4.02 -2.93
C TYR A 27 18.68 4.13 -3.77
N ILE A 28 18.69 5.00 -4.79
CA ILE A 28 19.89 5.24 -5.63
C ILE A 28 21.02 5.90 -4.82
N SER A 29 20.70 6.70 -3.80
CA SER A 29 21.72 7.33 -2.95
C SER A 29 22.59 6.35 -2.16
N GLY A 30 22.16 5.09 -2.03
CA GLY A 30 22.85 4.08 -1.22
C GLY A 30 22.83 4.36 0.28
N ALA A 31 22.01 5.31 0.74
CA ALA A 31 21.83 5.57 2.17
C ALA A 31 21.26 4.32 2.87
N PRO A 32 21.71 4.00 4.10
CA PRO A 32 21.21 2.86 4.83
C PRO A 32 19.72 3.07 5.15
N GLY A 33 18.85 2.27 4.53
CA GLY A 33 17.41 2.37 4.66
C GLY A 33 16.69 1.16 4.10
N GLY A 34 15.42 0.99 4.48
CA GLY A 34 14.56 -0.09 4.01
C GLY A 34 13.43 0.41 3.10
N LEU A 35 12.89 -0.48 2.26
CA LEU A 35 11.76 -0.19 1.38
C LEU A 35 10.39 -0.34 2.06
N PHE A 36 10.36 -0.81 3.31
CA PHE A 36 9.14 -1.13 4.05
C PHE A 36 8.21 0.09 4.20
N GLY A 37 8.65 1.13 4.93
CA GLY A 37 7.85 2.34 5.15
C GLY A 37 7.31 2.98 3.86
N PRO A 38 8.16 3.29 2.87
CA PRO A 38 7.68 3.90 1.64
C PRO A 38 6.71 3.02 0.86
N SER A 39 6.91 1.70 0.84
CA SER A 39 5.98 0.79 0.15
C SER A 39 4.56 0.82 0.75
N LEU A 40 4.44 0.93 2.07
CA LEU A 40 3.15 1.05 2.73
C LEU A 40 2.47 2.39 2.40
N THR A 41 3.23 3.49 2.41
CA THR A 41 2.70 4.82 2.08
C THR A 41 2.23 4.91 0.62
N ILE A 42 3.04 4.42 -0.32
CA ILE A 42 2.69 4.39 -1.75
C ILE A 42 1.44 3.53 -1.97
N GLY A 43 1.39 2.34 -1.35
CA GLY A 43 0.24 1.45 -1.43
C GLY A 43 -1.04 2.07 -0.86
N ALA A 44 -0.96 2.73 0.29
CA ALA A 44 -2.09 3.40 0.91
C ALA A 44 -2.63 4.54 0.05
N ALA A 45 -1.73 5.38 -0.48
CA ALA A 45 -2.11 6.49 -1.34
C ALA A 45 -2.74 6.02 -2.66
N LEU A 46 -2.20 4.95 -3.25
CA LEU A 46 -2.74 4.34 -4.47
C LEU A 46 -4.10 3.70 -4.22
N GLY A 47 -4.24 2.96 -3.12
CA GLY A 47 -5.52 2.38 -2.70
C GLY A 47 -6.58 3.45 -2.47
N TYR A 48 -6.24 4.51 -1.73
CA TYR A 48 -7.14 5.64 -1.49
C TYR A 48 -7.62 6.27 -2.80
N PHE A 49 -6.70 6.51 -3.74
CA PHE A 49 -7.02 7.06 -5.04
C PHE A 49 -8.00 6.16 -5.83
N LEU A 50 -7.79 4.85 -5.83
CA LEU A 50 -8.68 3.89 -6.47
C LEU A 50 -10.07 3.86 -5.80
N GLY A 51 -10.12 3.86 -4.47
CA GLY A 51 -11.38 3.89 -3.73
C GLY A 51 -12.18 5.17 -3.98
N ALA A 52 -11.50 6.31 -4.08
CA ALA A 52 -12.13 7.59 -4.43
C ALA A 52 -12.64 7.63 -5.88
N PHE A 53 -11.95 6.96 -6.81
CA PHE A 53 -12.36 6.90 -8.21
C PHE A 53 -13.61 6.02 -8.43
N GLU A 54 -13.68 4.86 -7.77
CA GLU A 54 -14.79 3.89 -7.89
C GLU A 54 -16.14 4.43 -7.39
N LEU A 55 -16.17 5.34 -6.41
CA LEU A 55 -17.42 5.86 -5.85
C LEU A 55 -18.09 6.92 -6.74
N GLY A 56 -17.35 7.60 -7.61
CA GLY A 56 -17.82 8.79 -8.31
C GLY A 56 -18.31 9.92 -7.37
N PRO A 57 -18.66 11.10 -7.89
CA PRO A 57 -19.13 12.22 -7.06
C PRO A 57 -20.52 12.02 -6.41
N ALA A 58 -21.18 10.87 -6.63
CA ALA A 58 -22.60 10.65 -6.31
C ALA A 58 -22.87 9.68 -5.15
N ASN A 59 -21.88 8.92 -4.66
CA ASN A 59 -22.11 7.94 -3.59
C ASN A 59 -21.57 8.39 -2.22
N SER A 60 -22.47 8.44 -1.24
CA SER A 60 -22.29 8.92 0.12
C SER A 60 -21.66 7.90 1.08
N MET A 61 -20.85 6.96 0.61
CA MET A 61 -20.16 6.03 1.50
C MET A 61 -18.84 6.64 1.98
N GLU A 62 -18.93 7.34 3.11
CA GLU A 62 -17.87 8.18 3.67
C GLU A 62 -16.56 7.43 4.03
N HIS A 63 -16.62 6.09 4.17
CA HIS A 63 -15.49 5.28 4.69
C HIS A 63 -14.85 4.33 3.67
N VAL A 64 -15.35 4.26 2.44
CA VAL A 64 -14.85 3.28 1.46
C VAL A 64 -13.42 3.59 0.98
N PRO A 65 -13.00 4.85 0.73
CA PRO A 65 -11.62 5.15 0.35
C PRO A 65 -10.58 4.68 1.37
N ASP A 66 -10.90 4.73 2.67
CA ASP A 66 -10.00 4.30 3.75
C ASP A 66 -9.79 2.77 3.72
N LEU A 67 -10.86 2.01 3.46
CA LEU A 67 -10.77 0.55 3.31
C LEU A 67 -9.88 0.16 2.12
N PHE A 68 -10.02 0.88 1.00
CA PHE A 68 -9.16 0.68 -0.17
C PHE A 68 -7.72 1.10 0.09
N ALA A 69 -7.49 2.15 0.89
CA ALA A 69 -6.14 2.54 1.31
C ALA A 69 -5.46 1.42 2.11
N LEU A 70 -6.17 0.81 3.08
CA LEU A 70 -5.64 -0.32 3.86
C LEU A 70 -5.37 -1.55 2.99
N ALA A 71 -6.28 -1.86 2.06
CA ALA A 71 -6.09 -2.93 1.10
C ALA A 71 -4.87 -2.68 0.19
N GLY A 72 -4.73 -1.46 -0.34
CA GLY A 72 -3.62 -1.04 -1.19
C GLY A 72 -2.27 -1.06 -0.46
N MET A 73 -2.25 -0.67 0.82
CA MET A 73 -1.07 -0.73 1.68
C MET A 73 -0.49 -2.15 1.73
N GLY A 74 -1.32 -3.14 2.06
CA GLY A 74 -0.90 -4.55 2.11
C GLY A 74 -0.55 -5.10 0.73
N ALA A 75 -1.36 -4.80 -0.29
CA ALA A 75 -1.18 -5.30 -1.64
C ALA A 75 0.14 -4.82 -2.27
N PHE A 76 0.46 -3.53 -2.16
CA PHE A 76 1.68 -2.97 -2.71
C PHE A 76 2.91 -3.54 -2.01
N PHE A 77 2.91 -3.60 -0.67
CA PHE A 77 4.02 -4.20 0.07
C PHE A 77 4.22 -5.68 -0.30
N THR A 78 3.13 -6.44 -0.47
CA THR A 78 3.20 -7.83 -0.96
C THR A 78 3.76 -7.89 -2.38
N GLY A 79 3.39 -6.94 -3.24
CA GLY A 79 3.92 -6.80 -4.59
C GLY A 79 5.44 -6.59 -4.63
N VAL A 80 5.98 -5.86 -3.65
CA VAL A 80 7.43 -5.58 -3.54
C VAL A 80 8.18 -6.74 -2.88
N ALA A 81 7.66 -7.21 -1.74
CA ALA A 81 8.39 -8.07 -0.82
C ALA A 81 8.00 -9.56 -0.90
N ARG A 82 6.94 -9.90 -1.64
CA ARG A 82 6.41 -11.28 -1.80
C ARG A 82 6.01 -11.95 -0.46
N VAL A 83 5.55 -11.17 0.52
CA VAL A 83 5.15 -11.64 1.85
C VAL A 83 3.66 -11.37 2.17
N PRO A 84 2.70 -12.10 1.55
CA PRO A 84 1.27 -11.79 1.67
C PRO A 84 0.73 -11.89 3.11
N ILE A 85 1.14 -12.92 3.86
CA ILE A 85 0.71 -13.13 5.24
C ILE A 85 1.27 -12.03 6.14
N THR A 86 2.58 -11.76 6.04
CA THR A 86 3.24 -10.71 6.83
C THR A 86 2.65 -9.34 6.54
N ALA A 87 2.42 -9.00 5.27
CA ALA A 87 1.79 -7.73 4.88
C ALA A 87 0.38 -7.59 5.49
N THR A 88 -0.41 -8.66 5.45
CA THR A 88 -1.75 -8.69 6.06
C THR A 88 -1.68 -8.47 7.58
N VAL A 89 -0.78 -9.18 8.27
CA VAL A 89 -0.61 -9.05 9.73
C VAL A 89 -0.18 -7.64 10.11
N ILE A 90 0.75 -7.03 9.36
CA ILE A 90 1.20 -5.65 9.62
C ILE A 90 0.04 -4.66 9.52
N VAL A 91 -0.75 -4.73 8.44
CA VAL A 91 -1.91 -3.82 8.29
C VAL A 91 -2.93 -4.09 9.38
N PHE A 92 -3.19 -5.36 9.72
CA PHE A 92 -4.07 -5.75 10.83
C PHE A 92 -3.58 -5.23 12.18
N GLU A 93 -2.29 -5.26 12.49
CA GLU A 93 -1.76 -4.75 13.76
C GLU A 93 -1.90 -3.23 13.88
N ILE A 94 -1.79 -2.51 12.76
CA ILE A 94 -2.00 -1.06 12.72
C ILE A 94 -3.48 -0.71 12.95
N THR A 95 -4.39 -1.42 12.29
CA THR A 95 -5.83 -1.12 12.35
C THR A 95 -6.52 -1.73 13.58
N ARG A 96 -6.02 -2.87 14.05
CA ARG A 96 -6.62 -3.73 15.09
C ARG A 96 -8.08 -4.12 14.80
N ASP A 97 -8.44 -4.21 13.52
CA ASP A 97 -9.78 -4.57 13.08
C ASP A 97 -9.80 -5.98 12.48
N PHE A 98 -10.41 -6.92 13.19
CA PHE A 98 -10.57 -8.30 12.75
C PHE A 98 -11.48 -8.45 11.52
N SER A 99 -12.42 -7.53 11.30
CA SER A 99 -13.30 -7.55 10.13
C SER A 99 -12.52 -7.34 8.82
N LEU A 100 -11.35 -6.70 8.89
CA LEU A 100 -10.49 -6.45 7.72
C LEU A 100 -9.50 -7.57 7.43
N LEU A 101 -9.32 -8.52 8.35
CA LEU A 101 -8.30 -9.55 8.22
C LEU A 101 -8.52 -10.43 6.97
N LEU A 102 -9.74 -10.91 6.76
CA LEU A 102 -10.08 -11.73 5.59
C LEU A 102 -9.96 -10.94 4.27
N PRO A 103 -10.55 -9.74 4.13
CA PRO A 103 -10.37 -8.90 2.94
C PRO A 103 -8.89 -8.64 2.61
N LEU A 104 -8.08 -8.26 3.61
CA LEU A 104 -6.66 -7.99 3.43
C LEU A 104 -5.89 -9.22 2.95
N LEU A 105 -6.18 -10.39 3.52
CA LEU A 105 -5.55 -11.63 3.10
C LEU A 105 -5.87 -11.96 1.63
N ILE A 106 -7.13 -11.76 1.21
CA ILE A 106 -7.53 -11.99 -0.19
C ILE A 106 -6.79 -11.01 -1.10
N THR A 107 -6.80 -9.70 -0.79
CA THR A 107 -6.14 -8.69 -1.62
C THR A 107 -4.64 -8.94 -1.74
N THR A 108 -3.95 -9.25 -0.64
CA THR A 108 -2.51 -9.53 -0.65
C THR A 108 -2.17 -10.82 -1.40
N MET A 109 -2.97 -11.88 -1.26
CA MET A 109 -2.78 -13.11 -2.01
C MET A 109 -2.97 -12.91 -3.52
N VAL A 110 -3.97 -12.13 -3.93
CA VAL A 110 -4.15 -11.77 -5.34
C VAL A 110 -2.95 -10.96 -5.84
N ALA A 111 -2.49 -9.97 -5.07
CA ALA A 111 -1.31 -9.19 -5.42
C ALA A 111 -0.05 -10.05 -5.54
N TYR A 112 0.14 -11.04 -4.66
CA TYR A 112 1.22 -12.02 -4.75
C TYR A 112 1.13 -12.83 -6.04
N MET A 113 -0.04 -13.41 -6.35
CA MET A 113 -0.23 -14.24 -7.55
C MET A 113 0.01 -13.46 -8.84
N VAL A 114 -0.53 -12.24 -8.93
CA VAL A 114 -0.32 -11.36 -10.08
C VAL A 114 1.16 -10.95 -10.18
N GLY A 115 1.76 -10.61 -9.04
CA GLY A 115 3.17 -10.27 -8.96
C GLY A 115 4.07 -11.39 -9.48
N GLU A 116 3.88 -12.62 -8.99
CA GLU A 116 4.63 -13.80 -9.43
C GLU A 116 4.47 -14.09 -10.93
N ARG A 117 3.29 -13.83 -11.49
CA ARG A 117 3.03 -14.02 -12.93
C ARG A 117 3.76 -13.00 -13.80
N ILE A 118 3.87 -11.76 -13.34
CA ILE A 118 4.54 -10.67 -14.07
C ILE A 118 6.05 -10.78 -13.91
N GLN A 119 6.50 -10.99 -12.67
CA GLN A 119 7.91 -11.04 -12.31
C GLN A 119 8.10 -11.91 -11.07
N ALA A 120 8.70 -13.07 -11.25
CA ALA A 120 9.03 -13.97 -10.16
C ALA A 120 10.08 -13.37 -9.22
N GLY A 121 9.93 -13.65 -7.92
CA GLY A 121 10.84 -13.21 -6.86
C GLY A 121 10.52 -11.82 -6.31
N SER A 122 11.06 -11.54 -5.12
CA SER A 122 10.94 -10.25 -4.45
C SER A 122 12.04 -9.28 -4.87
N VAL A 123 11.86 -8.00 -4.54
CA VAL A 123 12.95 -7.01 -4.67
C VAL A 123 14.14 -7.37 -3.77
N TYR A 124 13.89 -7.99 -2.63
CA TYR A 124 14.94 -8.39 -1.69
C TYR A 124 15.80 -9.53 -2.22
N ASP A 125 15.21 -10.51 -2.93
CA ASP A 125 15.97 -11.60 -3.55
C ASP A 125 16.95 -11.05 -4.60
N ARG A 126 16.50 -10.07 -5.38
CA ARG A 126 17.34 -9.43 -6.40
C ARG A 126 18.47 -8.60 -5.79
N LEU A 127 18.21 -8.01 -4.63
CA LEU A 127 19.23 -7.26 -3.89
C LEU A 127 20.36 -8.17 -3.39
N THR A 128 20.07 -9.44 -3.10
CA THR A 128 21.11 -10.41 -2.71
C THR A 128 21.89 -10.98 -3.89
N ASP A 129 21.37 -10.83 -5.11
CA ASP A 129 22.01 -11.32 -6.35
C ASP A 129 22.93 -10.28 -7.02
N LEU A 130 23.01 -9.04 -6.49
CA LEU A 130 23.88 -7.96 -6.97
C LEU A 130 25.28 -8.02 -6.34
#